data_AF-A0A3R6ZGD5-F1
#
_entry.id   AF-A0A3R6ZGD5-F1
#
_cell.length_a   1.000
_cell.length_b   1.000
_cell.length_c   1.000
_cell.angle_alpha   90.00
_cell.angle_beta   90.00
_cell.angle_gamma   90.00
#
_symmetry.space_group_name_H-M   'P 1'
#
loop_
_entity.id
_entity.type
_entity.pdbx_description
1 polymer ?
#
loop_
_entity_poly.entity_id
_entity_poly.type
_entity_poly.pdbx_seq_one_letter_code
_entity_poly.pdbx_strand_id
1 'polypeptide(L)'
;RRGLGMLFLLWTDDDAMPLRGISYDQWLRHTDTWVLGRPIPDSIAHANLNDLNTDNSTHRPPTEGQRGMAHVNMPWTPDEYLYHVLEGNHTTLPREAADVIRFFSCRVWYVHDAYPDVESATDLAVKELLFALHTDRQVPTADALAAIDVDESLAYYLSLGAKYLPTVLQW
;
A
#
# COMPACT_ATOMS: atom_id res chain seq x y z
N ARG A 1 -11.42 -3.66 2.08
CA ARG A 1 -10.85 -3.58 0.70
C ARG A 1 -9.76 -2.51 0.69
N ARG A 2 -8.56 -2.74 0.13
CA ARG A 2 -7.46 -1.75 0.05
C ARG A 2 -7.89 -0.41 -0.58
N GLY A 3 -8.84 -0.47 -1.51
CA GLY A 3 -9.41 0.72 -2.17
C GLY A 3 -9.98 1.80 -1.29
N LEU A 4 -10.34 1.49 -0.04
CA LEU A 4 -10.83 2.49 0.90
C LEU A 4 -9.79 3.58 1.18
N GLY A 5 -8.50 3.28 1.00
CA GLY A 5 -7.44 4.26 1.09
C GLY A 5 -7.57 5.40 0.07
N MET A 6 -8.31 5.23 -1.02
CA MET A 6 -8.50 6.30 -2.01
C MET A 6 -9.52 7.36 -1.56
N LEU A 7 -10.24 7.16 -0.45
CA LEU A 7 -11.27 8.08 0.00
C LEU A 7 -10.71 9.48 0.33
N PHE A 8 -9.47 9.60 0.81
CA PHE A 8 -8.90 10.92 1.11
C PHE A 8 -8.75 11.80 -0.14
N LEU A 9 -8.70 11.21 -1.34
CA LEU A 9 -8.67 11.96 -2.61
C LEU A 9 -9.96 12.75 -2.84
N LEU A 10 -11.06 12.37 -2.19
CA LEU A 10 -12.32 13.13 -2.23
C LEU A 10 -12.24 14.42 -1.39
N TRP A 11 -11.25 14.56 -0.51
CA TRP A 11 -11.06 15.73 0.37
C TRP A 11 -9.99 16.70 -0.10
N THR A 12 -9.43 16.47 -1.29
CA THR A 12 -8.45 17.40 -1.87
C THR A 12 -9.09 18.76 -2.17
N ASP A 13 -8.30 19.82 -2.14
CA ASP A 13 -8.68 21.13 -2.65
C ASP A 13 -8.50 21.21 -4.16
N ASP A 14 -8.75 22.39 -4.73
CA ASP A 14 -8.60 22.64 -6.17
C ASP A 14 -7.13 22.50 -6.64
N ASP A 15 -6.16 22.75 -5.75
CA ASP A 15 -4.73 22.62 -6.06
C ASP A 15 -4.31 21.13 -6.15
N ALA A 16 -4.96 20.26 -5.39
CA ALA A 16 -4.75 18.81 -5.43
C ALA A 16 -5.79 18.05 -6.31
N MET A 17 -6.63 18.76 -7.08
CA MET A 17 -7.56 18.15 -8.05
C MET A 17 -6.92 17.15 -9.03
N PRO A 18 -5.69 17.35 -9.55
CA PRO A 18 -5.06 16.40 -10.46
C PRO A 18 -4.94 14.99 -9.85
N LEU A 19 -4.83 14.87 -8.52
CA LEU A 19 -4.75 13.59 -7.81
C LEU A 19 -6.08 12.81 -7.85
N ARG A 20 -7.21 13.47 -8.14
CA ARG A 20 -8.51 12.79 -8.36
C ARG A 20 -8.60 12.11 -9.73
N GLY A 21 -7.68 12.43 -10.65
CA GLY A 21 -7.68 11.90 -12.01
C GLY A 21 -7.23 10.45 -12.09
N ILE A 22 -6.58 9.91 -11.05
CA ILE A 22 -6.17 8.51 -11.04
C ILE A 22 -7.37 7.60 -10.75
N SER A 23 -7.65 6.67 -11.67
CA SER A 23 -8.70 5.69 -11.44
C SER A 23 -8.26 4.68 -10.38
N TYR A 24 -9.25 4.07 -9.72
CA TYR A 24 -9.03 2.94 -8.80
C TYR A 24 -8.21 1.82 -9.45
N ASP A 25 -8.52 1.52 -10.71
CA ASP A 25 -7.81 0.49 -11.47
C ASP A 25 -6.34 0.86 -11.72
N GLN A 26 -6.08 2.11 -12.09
CA GLN A 26 -4.73 2.63 -12.32
C GLN A 26 -3.88 2.56 -11.06
N TRP A 27 -4.41 3.06 -9.93
CA TRP A 27 -3.71 3.01 -8.64
C TRP A 27 -3.36 1.57 -8.24
N LEU A 28 -4.34 0.65 -8.33
CA LEU A 28 -4.14 -0.71 -7.82
C LEU A 28 -3.19 -1.57 -8.65
N ARG A 29 -3.03 -1.25 -9.94
CA ARG A 29 -2.27 -2.07 -10.87
C ARG A 29 -0.92 -1.47 -11.21
N HIS A 30 -0.84 -0.16 -11.37
CA HIS A 30 0.27 0.50 -12.06
C HIS A 30 1.07 1.45 -11.17
N THR A 31 0.70 1.63 -9.91
CA THR A 31 1.41 2.53 -9.01
C THR A 31 2.25 1.74 -8.01
N ASP A 32 3.53 1.61 -8.36
CA ASP A 32 4.55 1.11 -7.45
C ASP A 32 5.08 2.28 -6.59
N THR A 33 5.39 1.99 -5.33
CA THR A 33 5.97 2.94 -4.37
C THR A 33 7.38 2.50 -3.97
N TRP A 34 8.12 3.43 -3.36
CA TRP A 34 9.49 3.24 -2.90
C TRP A 34 9.64 3.71 -1.46
N VAL A 35 10.77 3.44 -0.81
CA VAL A 35 11.05 3.93 0.54
C VAL A 35 11.65 5.34 0.46
N LEU A 36 11.09 6.30 1.22
CA LEU A 36 11.61 7.67 1.25
C LEU A 36 12.97 7.75 1.96
N GLY A 37 13.77 8.75 1.58
CA GLY A 37 15.12 8.93 2.12
C GLY A 37 16.14 7.91 1.61
N ARG A 38 15.78 7.18 0.55
CA ARG A 38 16.63 6.25 -0.20
C ARG A 38 16.60 6.56 -1.69
N PRO A 39 17.64 6.14 -2.43
CA PRO A 39 17.60 6.14 -3.88
C PRO A 39 16.38 5.35 -4.38
N ILE A 40 15.69 5.91 -5.37
CA ILE A 40 14.57 5.26 -6.02
C ILE A 40 15.15 4.11 -6.86
N PRO A 41 14.70 2.85 -6.66
CA PRO A 41 15.25 1.72 -7.40
C PRO A 41 15.00 1.84 -8.90
N ASP A 42 15.98 1.47 -9.71
CA ASP A 42 15.87 1.42 -11.19
C ASP A 42 14.86 0.38 -11.69
N SER A 43 14.40 -0.51 -10.81
CA SER A 43 13.34 -1.48 -11.09
C SER A 43 11.94 -0.87 -11.13
N ILE A 44 11.76 0.38 -10.69
CA ILE A 44 10.47 1.06 -10.76
C ILE A 44 10.10 1.41 -12.21
N ALA A 45 8.81 1.43 -12.51
CA ALA A 45 8.32 1.93 -13.79
C ALA A 45 8.79 3.38 -14.03
N HIS A 46 9.24 3.68 -15.25
CA HIS A 46 9.75 5.00 -15.64
C HIS A 46 10.96 5.49 -14.82
N ALA A 47 11.89 4.59 -14.48
CA ALA A 47 13.13 4.93 -13.78
C ALA A 47 13.94 6.08 -14.42
N ASN A 48 13.78 6.31 -15.73
CA ASN A 48 14.37 7.46 -16.43
C ASN A 48 13.90 8.84 -15.91
N LEU A 49 12.88 8.88 -15.05
CA LEU A 49 12.38 10.08 -14.38
C LEU A 49 12.90 10.22 -12.94
N ASN A 50 13.62 9.22 -12.40
CA ASN A 50 14.07 9.22 -11.00
C ASN A 50 14.92 10.46 -10.68
N ASP A 51 15.75 10.91 -11.63
CA ASP A 51 16.61 12.09 -11.48
C ASP A 51 15.84 13.42 -11.35
N LEU A 52 14.54 13.44 -11.71
CA LEU A 52 13.68 14.60 -11.49
C LEU A 52 13.28 14.75 -10.01
N ASN A 53 13.37 13.68 -9.22
CA ASN A 53 13.17 13.75 -7.78
C ASN A 53 14.49 14.16 -7.11
N THR A 54 14.51 15.34 -6.50
CA THR A 54 15.70 15.85 -5.79
C THR A 54 16.17 14.93 -4.68
N ASP A 55 15.25 14.17 -4.09
CA ASP A 55 15.54 13.24 -3.00
C ASP A 55 16.11 11.90 -3.50
N ASN A 56 16.16 11.64 -4.81
CA ASN A 56 16.72 10.41 -5.38
C ASN A 56 18.21 10.23 -5.05
N SER A 57 18.95 11.34 -4.89
CA SER A 57 20.35 11.32 -4.45
C SER A 57 20.52 11.15 -2.94
N THR A 58 19.42 11.18 -2.17
CA THR A 58 19.46 11.10 -0.71
C THR A 58 19.59 9.65 -0.25
N HIS A 59 20.63 9.37 0.53
CA HIS A 59 20.76 8.12 1.25
C HIS A 59 20.87 8.39 2.76
N ARG A 60 19.78 8.13 3.48
CA ARG A 60 19.76 8.16 4.95
C ARG A 60 19.93 6.73 5.46
N PRO A 61 21.11 6.36 6.00
CA PRO A 61 21.30 5.03 6.58
C PRO A 61 20.38 4.88 7.80
N PRO A 62 19.93 3.65 8.12
CA PRO A 62 19.14 3.41 9.32
C PRO A 62 20.02 3.67 10.55
N THR A 63 19.52 4.38 11.55
CA THR A 63 20.21 4.44 12.83
C THR A 63 20.02 3.13 13.61
N GLU A 64 20.90 2.86 14.57
CA GLU A 64 20.82 1.67 15.40
C GLU A 64 19.47 1.65 16.16
N GLY A 65 18.70 0.57 15.99
CA GLY A 65 17.33 0.45 16.51
C GLY A 65 16.21 0.91 15.56
N GLN A 66 16.55 1.42 14.36
CA GLN A 66 15.59 1.75 13.28
C GLN A 66 15.67 0.79 12.10
N ARG A 67 16.17 -0.44 12.32
CA ARG A 67 16.13 -1.49 11.29
C ARG A 67 14.74 -2.10 11.25
N GLY A 68 14.31 -2.46 10.05
CA GLY A 68 13.01 -3.07 9.78
C GLY A 68 12.09 -2.16 8.99
N MET A 69 11.29 -2.75 8.11
CA MET A 69 10.38 -2.02 7.22
C MET A 69 9.34 -1.21 8.00
N ALA A 70 8.98 -1.61 9.21
CA ALA A 70 8.08 -0.85 10.07
C ALA A 70 8.56 0.59 10.37
N HIS A 71 9.87 0.83 10.35
CA HIS A 71 10.49 2.11 10.71
C HIS A 71 10.75 3.03 9.51
N VAL A 72 10.43 2.59 8.29
CA VAL A 72 10.64 3.42 7.11
C VAL A 72 9.51 4.42 6.92
N ASN A 73 9.86 5.52 6.25
CA ASN A 73 8.87 6.46 5.77
C ASN A 73 8.46 6.05 4.35
N MET A 74 7.17 5.85 4.13
CA MET A 74 6.61 5.60 2.81
C MET A 74 6.06 6.89 2.21
N PRO A 75 6.00 7.02 0.87
CA PRO A 75 5.30 8.09 0.20
C PRO A 75 3.84 8.15 0.68
N TRP A 76 3.31 9.36 0.83
CA TRP A 76 1.91 9.54 1.23
C TRP A 76 1.00 9.07 0.10
N THR A 77 0.33 7.95 0.32
CA THR A 77 -0.46 7.23 -0.68
C THR A 77 -1.70 6.63 -0.05
N PRO A 78 -2.70 6.19 -0.84
CA PRO A 78 -3.82 5.39 -0.34
C PRO A 78 -3.44 4.24 0.59
N ASP A 79 -2.31 3.57 0.34
CA ASP A 79 -1.84 2.46 1.19
C ASP A 79 -1.38 2.95 2.57
N GLU A 80 -0.51 3.97 2.60
CA GLU A 80 0.00 4.54 3.86
C GLU A 80 -1.12 5.22 4.65
N TYR A 81 -2.02 5.93 3.96
CA TYR A 81 -3.20 6.53 4.59
C TYR A 81 -4.11 5.47 5.21
N LEU A 82 -4.47 4.42 4.47
CA LEU A 82 -5.33 3.38 5.01
C LEU A 82 -4.66 2.63 6.16
N TYR A 83 -3.36 2.38 6.08
CA TYR A 83 -2.59 1.82 7.19
C TYR A 83 -2.76 2.65 8.46
N HIS A 84 -2.55 3.97 8.39
CA HIS A 84 -2.72 4.86 9.54
C HIS A 84 -4.16 4.93 10.07
N VAL A 85 -5.17 4.91 9.18
CA VAL A 85 -6.58 4.81 9.60
C VAL A 85 -6.82 3.53 10.39
N LEU A 86 -6.35 2.38 9.90
CA LEU A 86 -6.58 1.09 10.57
C LEU A 86 -5.84 0.99 11.91
N GLU A 87 -4.60 1.48 11.99
CA GLU A 87 -3.82 1.53 13.23
C GLU A 87 -4.46 2.47 14.26
N GLY A 88 -4.89 3.66 13.83
CA GLY A 88 -5.51 4.67 14.70
C GLY A 88 -6.90 4.27 15.22
N ASN A 89 -7.59 3.36 14.55
CA ASN A 89 -8.90 2.85 14.96
C ASN A 89 -8.83 1.58 15.83
N HIS A 90 -7.64 1.13 16.22
CA HIS A 90 -7.44 -0.06 17.06
C HIS A 90 -8.19 -1.30 16.53
N THR A 91 -8.09 -1.53 15.22
CA THR A 91 -8.73 -2.69 14.59
C THR A 91 -8.18 -4.01 15.14
N THR A 92 -8.94 -5.10 15.01
CA THR A 92 -8.51 -6.45 15.42
C THR A 92 -7.94 -7.25 14.24
N LEU A 93 -7.54 -6.55 13.18
CA LEU A 93 -6.83 -7.17 12.06
C LEU A 93 -5.49 -7.76 12.55
N PRO A 94 -5.09 -8.92 12.03
CA PRO A 94 -3.73 -9.43 12.25
C PRO A 94 -2.70 -8.40 11.78
N ARG A 95 -1.55 -8.36 12.46
CA ARG A 95 -0.47 -7.42 12.15
C ARG A 95 -0.02 -7.53 10.69
N GLU A 96 0.07 -8.76 10.19
CA GLU A 96 0.45 -9.07 8.82
C GLU A 96 -0.54 -8.47 7.80
N ALA A 97 -1.82 -8.36 8.14
CA ALA A 97 -2.81 -7.72 7.27
C ALA A 97 -2.58 -6.21 7.16
N ALA A 98 -2.19 -5.55 8.26
CA ALA A 98 -1.82 -4.14 8.25
C ALA A 98 -0.53 -3.90 7.44
N ASP A 99 0.48 -4.74 7.63
CA ASP A 99 1.74 -4.66 6.87
C ASP A 99 1.51 -4.94 5.37
N VAL A 100 0.66 -5.92 5.02
CA VAL A 100 0.26 -6.18 3.62
C VAL A 100 -0.43 -4.96 3.02
N ILE A 101 -1.31 -4.28 3.75
CA ILE A 101 -1.97 -3.06 3.26
C ILE A 101 -0.94 -1.96 3.01
N ARG A 102 -0.05 -1.73 3.98
CA ARG A 102 0.95 -0.66 3.95
C ARG A 102 1.95 -0.82 2.79
N PHE A 103 2.42 -2.04 2.57
CA PHE A 103 3.49 -2.32 1.60
C PHE A 103 2.99 -2.93 0.29
N PHE A 104 1.68 -3.02 0.07
CA PHE A 104 1.10 -3.66 -1.12
C PHE A 104 1.66 -3.07 -2.42
N SER A 105 1.73 -1.75 -2.52
CA SER A 105 2.29 -1.07 -3.69
C SER A 105 3.83 -1.02 -3.70
N CYS A 106 4.55 -1.46 -2.66
CA CYS A 106 6.01 -1.42 -2.63
C CYS A 106 6.66 -2.61 -3.36
N ARG A 107 6.31 -2.82 -4.64
CA ARG A 107 6.80 -3.96 -5.44
C ARG A 107 8.31 -3.99 -5.60
N VAL A 108 8.95 -2.82 -5.62
CA VAL A 108 10.42 -2.73 -5.66
C VAL A 108 11.06 -3.49 -4.50
N TRP A 109 10.40 -3.55 -3.33
CA TRP A 109 10.89 -4.29 -2.18
C TRP A 109 10.67 -5.81 -2.33
N TYR A 110 9.42 -6.26 -2.54
CA TYR A 110 9.10 -7.70 -2.47
C TYR A 110 9.23 -8.45 -3.80
N VAL A 111 9.20 -7.77 -4.95
CA VAL A 111 9.42 -8.38 -6.28
C VAL A 111 10.87 -8.23 -6.75
N HIS A 112 11.48 -7.08 -6.45
CA HIS A 112 12.81 -6.73 -6.97
C HIS A 112 13.91 -6.66 -5.89
N ASP A 113 13.60 -7.13 -4.68
CA ASP A 113 14.56 -7.28 -3.58
C ASP A 113 15.30 -5.98 -3.18
N ALA A 114 14.63 -4.83 -3.27
CA ALA A 114 15.19 -3.55 -2.85
C ALA A 114 15.35 -3.43 -1.32
N TYR A 115 16.18 -2.48 -0.87
CA TYR A 115 16.39 -2.10 0.54
C TYR A 115 16.91 -3.19 1.50
N PRO A 116 17.87 -4.05 1.10
CA PRO A 116 18.39 -5.12 1.96
C PRO A 116 19.06 -4.60 3.24
N ASP A 117 19.50 -3.35 3.25
CA ASP A 117 20.18 -2.74 4.39
C ASP A 117 19.21 -2.29 5.49
N VAL A 118 17.95 -2.01 5.14
CA VAL A 118 16.88 -1.68 6.10
C VAL A 118 16.11 -2.91 6.55
N GLU A 119 15.92 -3.89 5.67
CA GLU A 119 15.17 -5.10 5.93
C GLU A 119 15.68 -5.86 7.18
N SER A 120 14.73 -6.33 7.98
CA SER A 120 14.95 -7.15 9.16
C SER A 120 14.39 -8.55 9.00
N ALA A 121 14.81 -9.49 9.85
CA ALA A 121 14.34 -10.88 9.80
C ALA A 121 12.82 -11.01 9.99
N THR A 122 12.17 -10.09 10.71
CA THR A 122 10.72 -10.09 10.90
C THR A 122 9.97 -9.66 9.65
N ASP A 123 10.60 -8.92 8.75
CA ASP A 123 9.96 -8.44 7.51
C ASP A 123 9.86 -9.54 6.45
N LEU A 124 10.69 -10.58 6.53
CA LEU A 124 10.74 -11.67 5.54
C LEU A 124 9.39 -12.38 5.37
N ALA A 125 8.68 -12.63 6.47
CA ALA A 125 7.36 -13.27 6.41
C ALA A 125 6.33 -12.39 5.68
N VAL A 126 6.38 -11.07 5.89
CA VAL A 126 5.51 -10.11 5.19
C VAL A 126 5.88 -10.04 3.71
N LYS A 127 7.19 -10.02 3.39
CA LYS A 127 7.71 -10.01 2.03
C LYS A 127 7.28 -11.25 1.24
N GLU A 128 7.37 -12.43 1.84
CA GLU A 128 6.89 -13.69 1.25
C GLU A 128 5.38 -13.66 1.02
N LEU A 129 4.61 -13.18 1.99
CA LEU A 129 3.16 -13.05 1.87
C LEU A 129 2.77 -12.09 0.73
N LEU A 130 3.43 -10.94 0.63
CA LEU A 130 3.23 -9.97 -0.45
C LEU A 130 3.58 -10.56 -1.81
N PHE A 131 4.70 -11.29 -1.90
CA PHE A 131 5.12 -11.94 -3.12
C PHE A 131 4.10 -13.01 -3.57
N ALA A 132 3.67 -13.88 -2.66
CA ALA A 132 2.64 -14.88 -2.94
C ALA A 132 1.32 -14.23 -3.41
N LEU A 133 0.85 -13.21 -2.69
CA LEU A 133 -0.34 -12.44 -3.09
C LEU A 133 -0.16 -11.80 -4.47
N HIS A 134 1.02 -11.30 -4.79
CA HIS A 134 1.30 -10.71 -6.10
C HIS A 134 1.24 -11.75 -7.23
N THR A 135 1.84 -12.92 -7.02
CA THR A 135 1.87 -14.02 -8.00
C THR A 135 0.50 -14.65 -8.22
N ASP A 136 -0.26 -14.88 -7.15
CA ASP A 136 -1.56 -15.56 -7.21
C ASP A 136 -2.73 -14.64 -7.55
N ARG A 137 -2.52 -13.31 -7.50
CA ARG A 137 -3.59 -12.34 -7.79
C ARG A 137 -4.00 -12.40 -9.25
N GLN A 138 -5.15 -13.03 -9.49
CA GLN A 138 -5.90 -12.82 -10.71
C GLN A 138 -6.63 -11.49 -10.64
N VAL A 139 -6.33 -10.58 -11.55
CA VAL A 139 -7.06 -9.33 -11.59
C VAL A 139 -8.39 -9.56 -12.31
N PRO A 140 -9.54 -9.34 -11.65
CA PRO A 140 -10.82 -9.66 -12.25
C PRO A 140 -11.06 -8.79 -13.49
N THR A 141 -11.66 -9.40 -14.51
CA THR A 141 -12.09 -8.69 -15.73
C THR A 141 -13.27 -7.79 -15.43
N ALA A 142 -13.53 -6.80 -16.30
CA ALA A 142 -14.71 -5.95 -16.18
C ALA A 142 -16.01 -6.78 -16.15
N ASP A 143 -16.11 -7.80 -17.00
CA ASP A 143 -17.26 -8.71 -17.04
C ASP A 143 -17.40 -9.52 -15.75
N ALA A 144 -16.28 -10.01 -15.20
CA ALA A 144 -16.30 -10.72 -13.92
C ALA A 144 -16.74 -9.82 -12.77
N LEU A 145 -16.33 -8.55 -12.77
CA LEU A 145 -16.79 -7.56 -11.79
C LEU A 145 -18.28 -7.23 -11.96
N ALA A 146 -18.74 -7.08 -13.20
CA ALA A 146 -20.14 -6.79 -13.51
C ALA A 146 -21.08 -7.95 -13.16
N ALA A 147 -20.58 -9.18 -13.16
CA ALA A 147 -21.31 -10.37 -12.78
C ALA A 147 -21.40 -10.60 -11.25
N ILE A 148 -20.69 -9.82 -10.43
CA ILE A 148 -20.75 -9.94 -8.97
C ILE A 148 -22.09 -9.40 -8.46
N ASP A 149 -22.88 -10.26 -7.82
CA ASP A 149 -24.02 -9.83 -7.02
C ASP A 149 -23.51 -9.20 -5.71
N VAL A 150 -23.59 -7.86 -5.67
CA VAL A 150 -23.16 -7.09 -4.51
C VAL A 150 -24.06 -7.36 -3.32
N ASP A 151 -25.38 -7.51 -3.52
CA ASP A 151 -26.35 -7.68 -2.44
C ASP A 151 -26.20 -9.06 -1.78
N GLU A 152 -25.96 -10.11 -2.56
CA GLU A 152 -25.68 -11.45 -2.05
C GLU A 152 -24.39 -11.48 -1.21
N SER A 153 -23.33 -10.82 -1.70
CA SER A 153 -22.03 -10.83 -1.03
C SER A 153 -21.93 -9.85 0.14
N LEU A 154 -22.81 -8.85 0.21
CA LEU A 154 -22.74 -7.76 1.19
C LEU A 154 -22.79 -8.29 2.62
N ALA A 155 -23.71 -9.21 2.92
CA ALA A 155 -23.88 -9.77 4.26
C ALA A 155 -22.57 -10.43 4.77
N TYR A 156 -21.86 -11.14 3.89
CA TYR A 156 -20.58 -11.76 4.22
C TYR A 156 -19.52 -10.70 4.54
N TYR A 157 -19.34 -9.69 3.69
CA TYR A 157 -18.33 -8.65 3.92
C TYR A 157 -18.65 -7.76 5.13
N LEU A 158 -19.93 -7.51 5.42
CA LEU A 158 -20.35 -6.83 6.65
C LEU A 158 -20.02 -7.67 7.89
N SER A 159 -20.17 -9.00 7.82
CA SER A 159 -19.78 -9.88 8.94
C SER A 159 -18.27 -9.83 9.20
N LEU A 160 -17.44 -9.74 8.16
CA LEU A 160 -16.00 -9.54 8.30
C LEU A 160 -15.68 -8.15 8.86
N GLY A 161 -16.37 -7.11 8.40
CA GLY A 161 -16.26 -5.76 8.95
C GLY A 161 -16.56 -5.74 10.44
N ALA A 162 -17.68 -6.34 10.87
CA ALA A 162 -18.05 -6.42 12.28
C ALA A 162 -17.06 -7.23 13.13
N LYS A 163 -16.37 -8.20 12.54
CA LYS A 163 -15.34 -9.00 13.23
C LYS A 163 -14.03 -8.23 13.44
N TYR A 164 -13.60 -7.46 12.44
CA TYR A 164 -12.24 -6.90 12.40
C TYR A 164 -12.16 -5.39 12.60
N LEU A 165 -13.24 -4.66 12.38
CA LEU A 165 -13.28 -3.21 12.39
C LEU A 165 -14.28 -2.71 13.45
N PRO A 166 -14.07 -1.52 14.04
CA PRO A 166 -15.08 -0.88 14.87
C PRO A 166 -16.31 -0.52 14.02
N THR A 167 -17.45 -0.31 14.68
CA THR A 167 -18.72 0.07 14.01
C THR A 167 -18.59 1.38 13.23
N VAL A 168 -17.76 2.30 13.70
CA VAL A 168 -17.47 3.58 13.05
C VAL A 168 -15.95 3.74 12.99
N LEU A 169 -15.43 3.97 11.78
CA LEU A 169 -14.03 4.32 11.55
C LEU A 169 -13.86 5.84 11.61
N GLN A 170 -12.80 6.29 12.29
CA GLN A 170 -12.26 7.64 12.21
C GLN A 170 -11.27 7.70 11.05
N TRP A 171 -11.62 8.44 10.01
CA TRP A 171 -10.82 8.54 8.80
C TRP A 171 -9.89 9.75 8.84
#